data_AF-A0A0G4B470-F1
#
_entry.id   AF-A0A0G4B470-F1
#
_cell.length_a   1.000
_cell.length_b   1.000
_cell.length_c   1.000
_cell.angle_alpha   90.00
_cell.angle_beta   90.00
_cell.angle_gamma   90.00
#
_symmetry.space_group_name_H-M   'P 1'
#
loop_
_entity.id
_entity.type
_entity.pdbx_description
1 polymer ?
#
loop_
_entity_poly.entity_id
_entity_poly.type
_entity_poly.pdbx_seq_one_letter_code
_entity_poly.pdbx_strand_id
1 'polypeptide(L)'
;MSSILLAQATDTVDWGTTTTAADTAADTAVAATGLAVFGGFFIVMMVIGLASLAIWIWALVDVIKRQFTNPSDKTLWMVLVIAGAFVLGPILPIVYLIVGRKKGTIPGGSSPAAPQQ
;
A
#
# COMPACT_ATOMS: atom_id res chain seq x y z
N MET A 1 11.52 54.95 50.21
CA MET A 1 12.10 54.58 48.92
C MET A 1 12.39 53.08 48.92
N SER A 2 11.92 52.37 47.89
CA SER A 2 12.56 51.15 47.36
C SER A 2 12.20 49.74 47.85
N SER A 3 11.25 49.52 48.77
CA SER A 3 10.85 48.13 49.15
C SER A 3 9.79 47.47 48.26
N ILE A 4 9.20 48.20 47.30
CA ILE A 4 8.17 47.68 46.37
C ILE A 4 8.78 46.91 45.17
N LEU A 5 10.10 46.99 44.96
CA LEU A 5 10.78 46.40 43.81
C LEU A 5 11.02 44.89 43.90
N LEU A 6 10.78 44.24 45.04
CA LEU A 6 11.12 42.83 45.24
C LEU A 6 9.91 41.87 45.13
N ALA A 7 8.70 42.39 44.96
CA ALA A 7 7.47 41.58 44.97
C ALA A 7 6.94 41.18 43.59
N GLN A 8 7.55 41.64 42.49
CA GLN A 8 7.01 41.41 41.15
C GLN A 8 8.02 40.66 40.28
N ALA A 9 7.70 39.38 40.07
CA ALA A 9 8.14 38.54 38.96
C ALA A 9 9.65 38.29 38.86
N THR A 10 10.19 37.52 39.81
CA THR A 10 11.04 36.41 39.39
C THR A 10 10.13 35.42 38.65
N ASP A 11 9.87 35.68 37.38
CA ASP A 11 9.47 34.62 36.44
C ASP A 11 10.68 33.70 36.36
N THR A 12 10.78 32.78 37.31
CA THR A 12 11.72 31.67 37.19
C THR A 12 11.24 30.88 35.99
N VAL A 13 11.77 31.22 34.81
CA VAL A 13 11.70 30.36 33.63
C VAL A 13 12.39 29.07 34.05
N ASP A 14 11.57 28.11 34.48
CA ASP A 14 12.02 26.81 34.90
C ASP A 14 12.47 26.07 33.65
N TRP A 15 13.77 26.13 33.39
CA TRP A 15 14.43 25.35 32.34
C TRP A 15 14.55 23.87 32.73
N GLY A 16 14.07 23.48 33.92
CA GLY A 16 13.86 22.10 34.30
C GLY A 16 12.60 21.55 33.67
N THR A 17 12.64 20.27 33.28
CA THR A 17 11.47 19.52 32.80
C THR A 17 10.56 19.17 33.97
N THR A 18 10.01 20.16 34.67
CA THR A 18 8.93 19.96 35.65
C THR A 18 7.67 19.60 34.88
N THR A 19 7.63 18.34 34.42
CA THR A 19 6.44 17.73 33.85
C THR A 19 5.49 17.43 34.99
N THR A 20 4.38 18.14 35.03
CA THR A 20 3.28 17.79 35.94
C THR A 20 2.66 16.47 35.48
N ALA A 21 1.99 15.73 36.38
CA ALA A 21 1.31 14.48 36.01
C ALA A 21 0.30 14.67 34.85
N ALA A 22 -0.27 15.88 34.72
CA ALA A 22 -1.11 16.27 33.60
C ALA A 22 -0.34 16.35 32.26
N ASP A 23 0.90 16.84 32.27
CA ASP A 23 1.73 17.01 31.08
C ASP A 23 2.23 15.64 30.58
N THR A 24 2.60 14.74 31.49
CA THR A 24 2.97 13.36 31.14
C THR A 24 1.77 12.57 30.58
N ALA A 25 0.56 12.79 31.10
CA ALA A 25 -0.66 12.16 30.58
C ALA A 25 -1.00 12.66 29.16
N ALA A 26 -0.80 13.95 28.90
CA ALA A 26 -0.96 14.52 27.56
C ALA A 26 0.09 13.97 26.57
N ASP A 27 1.37 13.96 26.95
CA ASP A 27 2.46 13.43 26.11
C ASP A 27 2.29 11.94 25.80
N THR A 28 1.90 11.14 26.79
CA THR A 28 1.64 9.70 26.59
C THR A 28 0.41 9.46 25.70
N ALA A 29 -0.63 10.28 25.81
CA ALA A 29 -1.81 10.19 24.94
C ALA A 29 -1.46 10.54 23.48
N VAL A 30 -0.66 11.58 23.24
CA VAL A 30 -0.19 11.98 21.90
C VAL A 30 0.76 10.94 21.31
N ALA A 31 1.68 10.39 22.12
CA ALA A 31 2.56 9.31 21.67
C ALA A 31 1.78 8.03 21.33
N ALA A 32 0.79 7.65 22.15
CA ALA A 32 -0.04 6.47 21.92
C ALA A 32 -0.93 6.62 20.67
N THR A 33 -1.56 7.79 20.47
CA THR A 33 -2.31 8.07 19.25
C THR A 33 -1.42 8.14 18.02
N GLY A 34 -0.22 8.74 18.14
CA GLY A 34 0.79 8.73 17.09
C GLY A 34 1.17 7.30 16.68
N LEU A 35 1.58 6.46 17.63
CA LEU A 35 1.92 5.06 17.33
C LEU A 35 0.74 4.27 16.76
N ALA A 36 -0.48 4.49 17.24
CA ALA A 36 -1.66 3.79 16.74
C ALA A 36 -2.00 4.20 15.30
N VAL A 37 -1.93 5.49 14.98
CA VAL A 37 -2.24 5.99 13.63
C VAL A 37 -1.15 5.62 12.64
N PHE A 38 0.12 5.89 12.96
CA PHE A 38 1.24 5.55 12.07
C PHE A 38 1.46 4.04 11.97
N GLY A 39 1.36 3.31 13.09
CA GLY A 39 1.46 1.86 13.12
C GLY A 39 0.31 1.18 12.39
N GLY A 40 -0.92 1.64 12.61
CA GLY A 40 -2.10 1.15 11.89
C GLY A 40 -1.99 1.39 10.38
N PHE A 41 -1.61 2.60 9.96
CA PHE A 41 -1.38 2.92 8.56
C PHE A 41 -0.29 2.04 7.93
N PHE A 42 0.81 1.81 8.64
CA PHE A 42 1.91 0.97 8.17
C PHE A 42 1.48 -0.48 7.95
N ILE A 43 0.74 -1.06 8.90
CA ILE A 43 0.20 -2.43 8.77
C ILE A 43 -0.72 -2.51 7.54
N VAL A 44 -1.62 -1.55 7.36
CA VAL A 44 -2.54 -1.52 6.20
C VAL A 44 -1.78 -1.45 4.88
N MET A 45 -0.78 -0.55 4.78
CA MET A 45 0.06 -0.46 3.59
C MET A 45 0.84 -1.75 3.32
N MET A 46 1.34 -2.41 4.37
CA MET A 46 2.06 -3.66 4.25
C MET A 46 1.17 -4.79 3.71
N VAL A 47 -0.08 -4.88 4.20
CA VAL A 47 -1.08 -5.83 3.68
C VAL A 47 -1.44 -5.55 2.22
N ILE A 48 -1.64 -4.28 1.85
CA ILE A 48 -1.92 -3.88 0.46
C ILE A 48 -0.74 -4.22 -0.46
N GLY A 49 0.49 -4.00 0.00
CA GLY A 49 1.71 -4.37 -0.73
C GLY A 49 1.80 -5.88 -0.96
N LEU A 50 1.53 -6.69 0.07
CA LEU A 50 1.51 -8.16 -0.04
C LEU A 50 0.42 -8.65 -0.98
N ALA A 51 -0.79 -8.11 -0.88
CA ALA A 51 -1.89 -8.45 -1.79
C ALA A 51 -1.55 -8.09 -3.24
N SER A 52 -0.95 -6.92 -3.47
CA SER A 52 -0.51 -6.47 -4.79
C SER A 52 0.55 -7.41 -5.38
N LEU A 53 1.52 -7.85 -4.56
CA LEU A 53 2.54 -8.81 -4.97
C LEU A 53 1.93 -10.17 -5.32
N ALA A 54 0.99 -10.66 -4.50
CA ALA A 54 0.30 -11.92 -4.75
C ALA A 54 -0.50 -11.89 -6.06
N ILE A 55 -1.21 -10.79 -6.34
CA ILE A 55 -1.96 -10.59 -7.60
C ILE A 55 -1.00 -10.53 -8.79
N TRP A 56 0.15 -9.86 -8.65
CA TRP A 56 1.15 -9.79 -9.71
C TRP A 56 1.72 -11.15 -10.06
N ILE A 57 2.14 -11.94 -9.07
CA ILE A 57 2.63 -13.31 -9.28
C ILE A 57 1.55 -14.17 -9.92
N TRP A 58 0.31 -14.07 -9.44
CA TRP A 58 -0.81 -14.82 -9.98
C TRP A 58 -1.07 -14.48 -11.46
N ALA A 59 -1.07 -13.19 -11.83
CA ALA A 59 -1.20 -12.74 -13.20
C ALA A 59 -0.05 -13.27 -14.09
N LEU A 60 1.19 -13.29 -13.57
CA LEU A 60 2.36 -13.83 -14.28
C LEU A 60 2.15 -15.33 -14.62
N VAL A 61 1.73 -16.11 -13.63
CA VAL A 61 1.46 -17.55 -13.80
C VAL A 61 0.32 -17.78 -14.80
N ASP A 62 -0.75 -16.98 -14.76
CA ASP A 62 -1.88 -17.08 -15.70
C ASP A 62 -1.45 -16.76 -17.15
N VAL A 63 -0.65 -15.71 -17.39
CA VAL A 63 -0.10 -15.38 -18.72
C VAL A 63 0.74 -16.53 -19.28
N ILE A 64 1.61 -17.11 -18.45
CA ILE A 64 2.50 -18.19 -18.87
C ILE A 64 1.68 -19.44 -19.24
N LYS A 65 0.70 -19.79 -18.42
CA LYS A 65 -0.16 -20.98 -18.61
C LYS A 65 -1.15 -20.84 -19.76
N ARG A 66 -1.61 -19.63 -20.08
CA ARG A 66 -2.53 -19.43 -21.21
C ARG A 66 -1.84 -19.62 -22.56
N GLN A 67 -2.55 -20.30 -23.45
CA GLN A 67 -2.20 -20.35 -24.86
C GLN A 67 -2.96 -19.23 -25.57
N PHE A 68 -2.22 -18.37 -26.26
CA PHE A 68 -2.80 -17.32 -27.09
C PHE A 68 -2.64 -17.75 -28.54
N THR A 69 -3.68 -17.51 -29.35
CA THR A 69 -3.67 -17.84 -30.79
C THR A 69 -2.56 -17.10 -31.53
N ASN A 70 -2.30 -15.85 -31.14
CA ASN A 70 -1.22 -15.04 -31.70
C ASN A 70 -0.03 -14.95 -30.73
N PRO A 71 1.20 -15.30 -31.15
CA PRO A 71 2.40 -15.16 -30.33
C PRO A 71 2.73 -13.69 -30.01
N SER A 72 2.32 -12.76 -30.89
CA SER A 72 2.45 -11.32 -30.67
C SER A 72 1.60 -10.85 -29.48
N ASP A 73 0.34 -11.32 -29.38
CA ASP A 73 -0.56 -10.96 -28.28
C ASP A 73 -0.07 -11.52 -26.93
N LYS A 74 0.49 -12.75 -26.93
CA LYS A 74 1.11 -13.32 -25.72
C LYS A 74 2.27 -12.46 -25.23
N THR A 75 3.14 -12.07 -26.16
CA THR A 75 4.33 -11.27 -25.86
C THR A 75 3.93 -9.89 -25.33
N LEU A 76 2.96 -9.24 -25.95
CA LEU A 76 2.44 -7.94 -25.49
C LEU A 76 1.94 -8.01 -24.05
N TRP A 77 1.08 -8.98 -23.72
CA TRP A 77 0.54 -9.12 -22.37
C TRP A 77 1.61 -9.52 -21.35
N MET A 78 2.57 -10.37 -21.73
CA MET A 78 3.69 -10.73 -20.85
C MET A 78 4.54 -9.50 -20.52
N VAL A 79 4.88 -8.69 -21.52
CA VAL A 79 5.63 -7.44 -21.32
C VAL A 79 4.82 -6.45 -20.47
N LEU A 80 3.52 -6.30 -20.72
CA LEU A 80 2.66 -5.42 -19.93
C LEU A 80 2.55 -5.84 -18.47
N VAL A 81 2.45 -7.14 -18.18
CA VAL A 81 2.37 -7.63 -16.79
C VAL A 81 3.71 -7.52 -16.07
N ILE A 82 4.83 -7.76 -16.76
CA ILE A 82 6.18 -7.65 -16.17
C ILE A 82 6.58 -6.18 -16.01
N ALA A 83 6.63 -5.42 -17.11
CA ALA A 83 7.12 -4.04 -17.11
C ALA A 83 6.10 -3.06 -16.48
N GLY A 84 4.82 -3.32 -16.69
CA GLY A 84 3.75 -2.47 -16.19
C GLY A 84 3.58 -2.49 -14.68
N ALA A 85 3.98 -3.56 -14.01
CA ALA A 85 3.95 -3.65 -12.56
C ALA A 85 4.92 -2.64 -11.89
N PHE A 86 6.01 -2.28 -12.56
CA PHE A 86 6.95 -1.27 -12.07
C PHE A 86 6.45 0.17 -12.25
N VAL A 87 5.62 0.42 -13.28
CA VAL A 87 5.18 1.78 -13.63
C VAL A 87 3.82 2.12 -13.02
N LEU A 88 2.87 1.18 -13.04
CA LEU A 88 1.47 1.40 -12.66
C LEU A 88 1.01 0.51 -11.48
N GLY A 89 1.95 -0.23 -10.87
CA GLY A 89 1.68 -1.05 -9.69
C GLY A 89 0.65 -2.17 -9.95
N PRO A 90 -0.29 -2.43 -9.01
CA PRO A 90 -1.24 -3.54 -9.12
C PRO A 90 -2.33 -3.35 -10.19
N ILE A 91 -2.46 -2.14 -10.75
CA ILE A 91 -3.52 -1.80 -11.70
C ILE A 91 -3.41 -2.63 -12.98
N LEU A 92 -2.20 -2.79 -13.53
CA LEU A 92 -1.98 -3.52 -14.78
C LEU A 92 -2.20 -5.03 -14.67
N PRO A 93 -1.76 -5.71 -13.60
CA PRO A 93 -2.17 -7.07 -13.30
C PRO A 93 -3.69 -7.23 -13.26
N ILE A 94 -4.41 -6.32 -12.59
CA ILE A 94 -5.88 -6.37 -12.52
C ILE A 94 -6.51 -6.19 -13.91
N VAL A 95 -6.02 -5.25 -14.71
CA VAL A 95 -6.50 -5.05 -16.09
C VAL A 95 -6.25 -6.28 -16.96
N TYR A 96 -5.07 -6.92 -16.84
CA TYR A 96 -4.80 -8.20 -17.49
C TYR A 96 -5.82 -9.27 -17.09
N LEU A 97 -6.09 -9.38 -15.79
CA LEU A 97 -7.04 -10.35 -15.23
C LEU A 97 -8.50 -10.09 -15.59
N ILE A 98 -8.84 -8.97 -16.24
CA ILE A 98 -10.20 -8.68 -16.72
C ILE A 98 -10.26 -8.76 -18.24
N VAL A 99 -9.27 -8.17 -18.93
CA VAL A 99 -9.27 -7.98 -20.38
C VAL A 99 -8.34 -8.98 -21.08
N GLY A 100 -7.11 -9.12 -20.59
CA GLY A 100 -6.09 -9.99 -21.19
C GLY A 100 -6.44 -11.47 -21.09
N ARG A 101 -7.02 -11.90 -19.97
CA ARG A 101 -7.46 -13.30 -19.77
C ARG A 101 -8.48 -13.77 -20.81
N LYS A 102 -9.29 -12.86 -21.36
CA LYS A 102 -10.34 -13.19 -22.35
C LYS A 102 -9.74 -13.54 -23.71
N LYS A 103 -8.52 -13.10 -23.98
CA LYS A 103 -7.80 -13.32 -25.25
C LYS A 103 -7.00 -14.63 -25.28
N GLY A 104 -6.85 -15.32 -24.14
CA GLY A 104 -6.09 -16.58 -24.06
C GLY A 104 -6.94 -17.72 -23.51
N THR A 105 -6.79 -18.92 -24.07
CA THR A 105 -7.48 -20.13 -23.61
C THR A 105 -6.55 -20.96 -22.70
N ILE A 106 -7.12 -21.64 -21.71
CA ILE A 106 -6.38 -22.58 -20.87
C ILE A 106 -6.60 -23.98 -21.49
N PRO A 107 -5.54 -24.74 -21.80
CA PRO A 107 -5.69 -26.11 -22.28
C PRO A 107 -6.44 -26.95 -21.24
N GLY A 108 -7.63 -27.45 -21.59
CA GLY A 108 -8.44 -28.32 -20.73
C GLY A 108 -9.66 -27.67 -20.04
N GLY A 109 -9.87 -26.36 -20.18
CA GLY A 109 -11.17 -25.76 -19.86
C GLY A 109 -12.11 -25.97 -21.04
N SER A 110 -13.25 -26.65 -20.83
CA SER A 110 -14.25 -26.89 -21.88
C SER A 110 -14.64 -25.57 -22.55
N SER A 111 -14.09 -25.34 -23.74
CA SER A 111 -14.50 -24.26 -24.61
C SER A 111 -15.98 -24.47 -24.90
N PRO A 112 -16.88 -23.51 -24.61
CA PRO A 112 -18.20 -23.51 -25.22
C PRO A 112 -17.95 -23.54 -26.72
N ALA A 113 -18.44 -24.59 -27.38
CA ALA A 113 -18.22 -24.87 -28.79
C ALA A 113 -18.29 -23.59 -29.63
N ALA A 114 -17.13 -23.13 -30.11
CA ALA A 114 -17.09 -22.08 -31.11
C ALA A 114 -17.65 -22.68 -32.41
N PRO A 115 -18.62 -22.02 -33.09
CA PRO A 115 -19.04 -22.42 -34.42
C PRO A 115 -17.82 -22.35 -35.35
N GLN A 116 -17.54 -23.45 -36.04
CA GLN A 116 -16.49 -23.50 -37.04
C GLN A 116 -16.88 -22.59 -38.20
N GLN A 117 -16.10 -21.54 -38.44
CA GLN A 117 -16.06 -20.79 -39.69
C GLN A 117 -14.62 -20.74 -40.18
#